data_AF-A0A353D7K9-F1
#
_entry.id   AF-A0A353D7K9-F1
#
_cell.length_a   1.000
_cell.length_b   1.000
_cell.length_c   1.000
_cell.angle_alpha   90.00
_cell.angle_beta   90.00
_cell.angle_gamma   90.00
#
_symmetry.space_group_name_H-M   'P 1'
#
loop_
_entity.id
_entity.type
_entity.pdbx_description
1 polymer ?
#
loop_
_entity_poly.entity_id
_entity_poly.type
_entity_poly.pdbx_seq_one_letter_code
_entity_poly.pdbx_strand_id
1 'polypeptide(L)'
;MKHYFWPLVIGLTVLLAASGGYTMQRTSGTEFCVSCHEMERHRFELKYSSHAVDKDKKPIECGQCHIPLGFGPRYLAVKSYLGVKDVLVHVFGDTADMDRRVMQLMARRFVLDENCRACHQDLLKNVKGQAISLEGKKAHEAWLGKDGNGRRSCAGCHFNMAHLPTFDRRYNYNAQFAAKLPVEGGPGER
;
A
#
# COMPACT_ATOMS: atom_id res chain seq x y z
N MET A 1 -27.85 42.80 1.17
CA MET A 1 -26.57 42.19 0.77
C MET A 1 -26.00 41.20 1.80
N LYS A 2 -26.05 41.47 3.12
CA LYS A 2 -25.51 40.55 4.16
C LYS A 2 -26.24 39.19 4.26
N HIS A 3 -27.54 39.10 3.96
CA HIS A 3 -28.31 37.86 4.08
C HIS A 3 -27.94 36.76 3.07
N TYR A 4 -27.37 37.12 1.91
CA TYR A 4 -26.91 36.15 0.90
C TYR A 4 -25.41 35.88 0.97
N PHE A 5 -24.63 36.72 1.65
CA PHE A 5 -23.19 36.58 1.77
C PHE A 5 -22.79 35.29 2.50
N TRP A 6 -23.38 35.04 3.68
CA TRP A 6 -23.04 33.85 4.48
C TRP A 6 -23.47 32.53 3.82
N PRO A 7 -24.69 32.41 3.24
CA PRO A 7 -25.07 31.24 2.46
C PRO A 7 -24.16 30.99 1.25
N LEU A 8 -23.73 32.03 0.53
CA LEU A 8 -22.80 31.89 -0.59
C LEU A 8 -21.42 31.42 -0.15
N VAL A 9 -20.88 31.98 0.94
CA VAL A 9 -19.60 31.55 1.51
C VAL A 9 -19.66 30.10 1.99
N ILE A 10 -20.72 29.71 2.69
CA ILE A 10 -20.94 28.33 3.13
C ILE A 10 -21.05 27.41 1.91
N GLY A 11 -21.88 27.77 0.92
CA GLY A 11 -22.08 26.99 -0.29
C GLY A 11 -20.77 26.76 -1.05
N LEU A 12 -19.96 27.80 -1.23
CA LEU A 12 -18.64 27.71 -1.86
C LEU A 12 -17.69 26.82 -1.03
N THR A 13 -17.68 26.98 0.29
CA THR A 13 -16.80 26.19 1.17
C THR A 13 -17.15 24.70 1.10
N VAL A 14 -18.44 24.36 1.13
CA VAL A 14 -18.90 22.97 1.00
C VAL A 14 -18.53 22.41 -0.38
N LEU A 15 -18.71 23.19 -1.44
CA LEU A 15 -18.35 22.77 -2.80
C LEU A 15 -16.84 22.49 -2.93
N LEU A 16 -16.00 23.37 -2.39
CA LEU A 16 -14.55 23.21 -2.39
C LEU A 16 -14.13 22.00 -1.56
N ALA A 17 -14.73 21.79 -0.38
CA ALA A 17 -14.45 20.63 0.45
C ALA A 17 -14.85 19.32 -0.24
N ALA A 18 -16.03 19.27 -0.87
CA ALA A 18 -16.52 18.10 -1.59
C ALA A 18 -15.66 17.78 -2.81
N SER A 19 -15.33 18.78 -3.63
CA SER A 19 -14.47 18.60 -4.81
C SER A 19 -13.04 18.19 -4.41
N GLY A 20 -12.49 18.77 -3.35
CA GLY A 20 -11.22 18.36 -2.77
C GLY A 20 -11.25 16.90 -2.30
N GLY A 21 -12.26 16.52 -1.52
CA GLY A 21 -12.45 15.14 -1.05
C GLY A 21 -12.56 14.13 -2.20
N TYR A 22 -13.37 14.44 -3.22
CA TYR A 22 -13.51 13.62 -4.42
C TYR A 22 -12.17 13.44 -5.15
N THR A 23 -11.45 14.55 -5.38
CA THR A 23 -10.14 14.52 -6.05
C THR A 23 -9.14 13.67 -5.26
N MET A 24 -9.13 13.82 -3.94
CA MET A 24 -8.27 13.05 -3.05
C MET A 24 -8.58 11.55 -3.09
N GLN A 25 -9.85 11.16 -3.18
CA GLN A 25 -10.23 9.76 -3.33
C GLN A 25 -9.83 9.21 -4.70
N ARG A 26 -10.05 9.97 -5.77
CA ARG A 26 -9.72 9.55 -7.14
C ARG A 26 -8.22 9.37 -7.35
N THR A 27 -7.41 10.21 -6.73
CA THR A 27 -5.94 10.12 -6.76
C THR A 27 -5.39 9.04 -5.82
N SER A 28 -6.24 8.26 -5.14
CA SER A 28 -5.84 7.15 -4.27
C SER A 28 -6.12 5.77 -4.87
N GLY A 29 -6.79 5.71 -6.02
CA GLY A 29 -7.05 4.47 -6.73
C GLY A 29 -5.86 4.01 -7.58
N THR A 30 -5.80 2.72 -7.88
CA THR A 30 -4.72 2.09 -8.65
C THR A 30 -4.50 2.74 -10.01
N GLU A 31 -5.56 3.14 -10.73
CA GLU A 31 -5.43 3.78 -12.04
C GLU A 31 -4.68 5.11 -12.01
N PHE A 32 -4.78 5.87 -10.90
CA PHE A 32 -3.96 7.08 -10.74
C PHE A 32 -2.51 6.71 -10.44
N CYS A 33 -2.27 5.75 -9.55
CA CYS A 33 -0.92 5.31 -9.19
C CYS A 33 -0.13 4.84 -10.42
N VAL A 34 -0.76 4.11 -11.33
CA VAL A 34 -0.14 3.61 -12.56
C VAL A 34 -0.24 4.54 -13.76
N SER A 35 -0.64 5.80 -13.54
CA SER A 35 -0.48 6.82 -14.57
C SER A 35 1.00 7.14 -14.84
N CYS A 36 1.89 6.81 -13.90
CA CYS A 36 3.33 6.81 -14.06
C CYS A 36 3.85 5.39 -14.34
N HIS A 37 4.73 5.25 -15.34
CA HIS A 37 5.19 3.96 -15.85
C HIS A 37 6.03 3.14 -14.83
N GLU A 38 6.67 3.82 -13.87
CA GLU A 38 7.45 3.22 -12.78
C GLU A 38 6.60 2.31 -11.87
N MET A 39 5.30 2.59 -11.78
CA MET A 39 4.37 1.85 -10.93
C MET A 39 3.78 0.61 -11.61
N GLU A 40 3.89 0.49 -12.93
CA GLU A 40 3.27 -0.62 -13.69
C GLU A 40 3.82 -1.98 -13.25
N ARG A 41 5.12 -2.06 -12.95
CA ARG A 41 5.74 -3.24 -12.37
C ARG A 41 5.11 -3.66 -11.04
N HIS A 42 4.83 -2.68 -10.18
CA HIS A 42 4.27 -2.94 -8.85
C HIS A 42 2.81 -3.41 -8.96
N ARG A 43 2.03 -2.83 -9.89
CA ARG A 43 0.68 -3.32 -10.24
C ARG A 43 0.72 -4.74 -10.78
N PHE A 44 1.67 -5.03 -11.68
CA PHE A 44 1.87 -6.36 -12.23
C PHE A 44 2.15 -7.38 -11.12
N GLU A 45 3.14 -7.13 -10.25
CA GLU A 45 3.47 -8.03 -9.14
C GLU A 45 2.30 -8.23 -8.17
N LEU A 46 1.57 -7.16 -7.85
CA LEU A 46 0.40 -7.21 -6.97
C LEU A 46 -0.65 -8.18 -7.51
N LYS A 47 -0.91 -8.17 -8.82
CA LYS A 47 -1.89 -9.03 -9.50
C LYS A 47 -1.60 -10.53 -9.33
N TYR A 48 -0.34 -10.92 -9.14
CA TYR A 48 0.05 -12.33 -8.94
C TYR A 48 0.32 -12.69 -7.48
N SER A 49 0.25 -11.71 -6.58
CA SER A 49 0.51 -11.88 -5.16
C SER A 49 -0.65 -12.54 -4.41
N SER A 50 -0.46 -12.82 -3.11
CA SER A 50 -1.55 -13.20 -2.21
C SER A 50 -2.55 -12.06 -1.94
N HIS A 51 -2.16 -10.82 -2.23
CA HIS A 51 -2.97 -9.61 -2.08
C HIS A 51 -3.55 -9.12 -3.40
N ALA A 52 -3.68 -9.96 -4.42
CA ALA A 52 -4.32 -9.57 -5.67
C ALA A 52 -5.81 -9.23 -5.49
N VAL A 53 -6.49 -9.93 -4.58
CA VAL A 53 -7.92 -9.75 -4.30
C VAL A 53 -8.21 -9.85 -2.81
N ASP A 54 -9.29 -9.21 -2.38
CA ASP A 54 -9.80 -9.28 -1.02
C ASP A 54 -10.57 -10.59 -0.73
N LYS A 55 -11.14 -10.68 0.48
CA LYS A 55 -11.96 -11.83 0.92
C LYS A 55 -13.18 -12.05 0.02
N ASP A 56 -13.71 -11.00 -0.60
CA ASP A 56 -14.89 -11.00 -1.46
C ASP A 56 -14.51 -11.06 -2.95
N LYS A 57 -13.25 -11.40 -3.26
CA LYS A 57 -12.70 -11.52 -4.62
C LYS A 57 -12.65 -10.23 -5.43
N LYS A 58 -12.72 -9.07 -4.78
CA LYS A 58 -12.52 -7.78 -5.44
C LYS A 58 -11.04 -7.45 -5.53
N PRO A 59 -10.56 -6.84 -6.62
CA PRO A 59 -9.17 -6.41 -6.73
C PRO A 59 -8.79 -5.48 -5.58
N ILE A 60 -7.62 -5.74 -4.97
CA ILE A 60 -7.07 -4.81 -3.97
C ILE A 60 -6.40 -3.64 -4.70
N GLU A 61 -6.65 -2.43 -4.21
CA GLU A 61 -6.07 -1.20 -4.75
C GLU A 61 -4.83 -0.74 -3.97
N CYS A 62 -3.95 0.01 -4.65
CA CYS A 62 -2.72 0.56 -4.06
C CYS A 62 -2.99 1.34 -2.77
N GLY A 63 -4.04 2.16 -2.76
CA GLY A 63 -4.41 3.01 -1.63
C GLY A 63 -4.79 2.23 -0.38
N GLN A 64 -5.29 0.99 -0.51
CA GLN A 64 -5.68 0.18 0.65
C GLN A 64 -4.49 -0.21 1.52
N CYS A 65 -3.28 -0.24 0.98
CA CYS A 65 -2.05 -0.55 1.73
C CYS A 65 -1.16 0.68 1.93
N HIS A 66 -1.08 1.58 0.94
CA HIS A 66 -0.11 2.69 0.93
C HIS A 66 -0.64 4.03 1.41
N ILE A 67 -1.95 4.17 1.63
CA ILE A 67 -2.57 5.44 2.03
C ILE A 67 -3.30 5.23 3.37
N PRO A 68 -3.17 6.14 4.36
CA PRO A 68 -3.88 6.01 5.62
C PRO A 68 -5.39 5.84 5.43
N LEU A 69 -6.02 5.05 6.30
CA LEU A 69 -7.47 4.87 6.25
C LEU A 69 -8.20 6.12 6.77
N GLY A 70 -9.32 6.44 6.13
CA GLY A 70 -10.19 7.55 6.50
C GLY A 70 -9.64 8.91 6.05
N PHE A 71 -10.54 9.77 5.58
CA PHE A 71 -10.18 11.13 5.21
C PHE A 71 -9.93 11.98 6.47
N GLY A 72 -8.82 12.73 6.50
CA GLY A 72 -8.48 13.59 7.64
C GLY A 72 -7.07 14.18 7.54
N PRO A 73 -6.59 14.88 8.58
CA PRO A 73 -5.29 15.56 8.56
C PRO A 73 -4.11 14.62 8.29
N ARG A 74 -4.11 13.42 8.89
CA ARG A 74 -3.05 12.41 8.68
C ARG A 74 -3.06 11.89 7.25
N TYR A 75 -4.23 11.59 6.71
CA TYR A 75 -4.40 11.19 5.31
C TYR A 75 -3.80 12.25 4.38
N LEU A 76 -4.20 13.51 4.57
CA LEU A 76 -3.76 14.63 3.74
C LEU A 76 -2.25 14.84 3.84
N ALA A 77 -1.69 14.84 5.05
CA ALA A 77 -0.26 15.01 5.27
C ALA A 77 0.57 13.89 4.61
N VAL A 78 0.24 12.62 4.88
CA VAL A 78 1.00 11.48 4.33
C VAL A 78 0.87 11.40 2.82
N LYS A 79 -0.36 11.52 2.29
CA LYS A 79 -0.63 11.48 0.85
C LYS A 79 0.10 12.60 0.12
N SER A 80 0.06 13.82 0.66
CA SER A 80 0.71 14.97 0.02
C SER A 80 2.23 14.82 0.06
N TYR A 81 2.80 14.40 1.19
CA TYR A 81 4.24 14.19 1.33
C TYR A 81 4.75 13.13 0.35
N LEU A 82 4.11 11.95 0.33
CA LEU A 82 4.51 10.86 -0.58
C LEU A 82 4.29 11.24 -2.04
N GLY A 83 3.13 11.84 -2.38
CA GLY A 83 2.83 12.26 -3.74
C GLY A 83 3.82 13.32 -4.27
N VAL A 84 4.17 14.33 -3.47
CA VAL A 84 5.18 15.34 -3.85
C VAL A 84 6.53 14.69 -4.05
N LYS A 85 6.95 13.82 -3.13
CA LYS A 85 8.21 13.08 -3.25
C LYS A 85 8.25 12.27 -4.56
N ASP A 86 7.19 11.52 -4.86
CA ASP A 86 7.13 10.67 -6.05
C ASP A 86 7.16 11.50 -7.34
N VAL A 87 6.46 12.65 -7.37
CA VAL A 87 6.50 13.58 -8.51
C VAL A 87 7.91 14.17 -8.69
N LEU A 88 8.56 14.62 -7.62
CA LEU A 88 9.93 15.16 -7.71
C LEU A 88 10.90 14.13 -8.25
N VAL A 89 10.77 12.88 -7.80
CA VAL A 89 11.62 11.79 -8.26
C VAL A 89 11.31 11.42 -9.71
N HIS A 90 10.04 11.43 -10.13
CA HIS A 90 9.65 11.20 -11.52
C HIS A 90 10.19 12.27 -12.47
N VAL A 91 10.17 13.54 -12.05
CA VAL A 91 10.57 14.68 -12.91
C VAL A 91 12.08 14.90 -12.93
N PHE A 92 12.75 14.74 -11.78
CA PHE A 92 14.16 15.12 -11.62
C PHE A 92 15.10 13.96 -11.29
N GLY A 93 14.56 12.81 -10.90
CA GLY A 93 15.35 11.62 -10.55
C GLY A 93 15.65 10.75 -11.76
N ASP A 94 16.70 9.95 -11.64
CA ASP A 94 16.91 8.82 -12.56
C ASP A 94 16.05 7.64 -12.10
N THR A 95 14.88 7.49 -12.72
CA THR A 95 13.93 6.43 -12.37
C THR A 95 14.31 5.08 -12.99
N ALA A 96 15.20 5.06 -13.98
CA ALA A 96 15.63 3.83 -14.64
C ALA A 96 16.54 2.99 -13.74
N ASP A 97 17.38 3.64 -12.94
CA ASP A 97 18.42 3.00 -12.12
C ASP A 97 18.04 2.84 -10.64
N MET A 98 16.74 2.91 -10.30
CA MET A 98 16.32 2.79 -8.90
C MET A 98 16.59 1.39 -8.32
N ASP A 99 17.45 1.34 -7.29
CA ASP A 99 17.71 0.09 -6.57
C ASP A 99 16.52 -0.32 -5.69
N ARG A 100 15.78 -1.32 -6.18
CA ARG A 100 14.65 -1.92 -5.46
C ARG A 100 15.04 -2.52 -4.10
N ARG A 101 16.30 -2.95 -3.89
CA ARG A 101 16.77 -3.45 -2.59
C ARG A 101 16.72 -2.35 -1.54
N VAL A 102 17.20 -1.16 -1.89
CA VAL A 102 17.19 0.01 -1.01
C VAL A 102 15.77 0.51 -0.80
N MET A 103 15.00 0.63 -1.89
CA MET A 103 13.63 1.13 -1.83
C MET A 103 12.73 0.28 -0.95
N GLN A 104 12.82 -1.05 -1.02
CA GLN A 104 11.98 -1.94 -0.21
C GLN A 104 12.16 -1.74 1.30
N LEU A 105 13.38 -1.47 1.77
CA LEU A 105 13.65 -1.21 3.19
C LEU A 105 12.92 0.04 3.67
N MET A 106 12.88 1.09 2.83
CA MET A 106 12.18 2.33 3.13
C MET A 106 10.67 2.19 2.96
N ALA A 107 10.22 1.54 1.89
CA ALA A 107 8.80 1.36 1.57
C ALA A 107 8.03 0.68 2.72
N ARG A 108 8.63 -0.32 3.37
CA ARG A 108 8.04 -1.03 4.52
C ARG A 108 7.72 -0.13 5.71
N ARG A 109 8.38 1.02 5.83
CA ARG A 109 8.12 2.00 6.90
C ARG A 109 6.87 2.86 6.63
N PHE A 110 6.47 2.97 5.37
CA PHE A 110 5.31 3.74 4.94
C PHE A 110 4.05 2.90 4.76
N VAL A 111 4.13 1.58 4.97
CA VAL A 111 2.97 0.69 5.05
C VAL A 111 2.52 0.61 6.49
N LEU A 112 1.28 1.05 6.75
CA LEU A 112 0.75 1.21 8.09
C LEU A 112 0.08 -0.08 8.56
N ASP A 113 0.36 -0.51 9.79
CA ASP A 113 -0.26 -1.73 10.36
C ASP A 113 -1.80 -1.64 10.42
N GLU A 114 -2.36 -0.42 10.55
CA GLU A 114 -3.81 -0.21 10.53
C GLU A 114 -4.45 -0.64 9.20
N ASN A 115 -3.73 -0.48 8.09
CA ASN A 115 -4.18 -0.89 6.77
C ASN A 115 -4.23 -2.42 6.66
N CYS A 116 -3.23 -3.12 7.20
CA CYS A 116 -3.23 -4.57 7.29
C CYS A 116 -4.41 -5.04 8.14
N ARG A 117 -4.61 -4.43 9.31
CA ARG A 117 -5.64 -4.81 10.29
C ARG A 117 -7.07 -4.47 9.87
N ALA A 118 -7.27 -3.60 8.89
CA ALA A 118 -8.59 -3.38 8.30
C ALA A 118 -9.17 -4.64 7.66
N CYS A 119 -8.31 -5.51 7.11
CA CYS A 119 -8.70 -6.81 6.56
C CYS A 119 -8.33 -7.98 7.48
N HIS A 120 -7.16 -7.91 8.14
CA HIS A 120 -6.66 -8.91 9.08
C HIS A 120 -7.05 -8.55 10.52
N GLN A 121 -8.36 -8.61 10.80
CA GLN A 121 -8.90 -8.22 12.11
C GLN A 121 -8.57 -9.23 13.21
N ASP A 122 -8.71 -10.52 12.90
CA ASP A 122 -8.31 -11.64 13.75
C ASP A 122 -6.95 -12.15 13.28
N LEU A 123 -5.88 -11.76 13.98
CA LEU A 123 -4.52 -12.14 13.61
C LEU A 123 -4.24 -13.64 13.75
N LEU A 124 -5.10 -14.42 14.41
CA LEU A 124 -4.91 -15.88 14.51
C LEU A 124 -5.53 -16.62 13.32
N LYS A 125 -6.14 -15.88 12.38
CA LYS A 125 -6.76 -16.39 11.18
C LYS A 125 -6.30 -15.62 9.95
N ASN A 126 -6.38 -16.26 8.78
CA ASN A 126 -6.27 -15.54 7.52
C ASN A 126 -7.58 -14.81 7.20
N VAL A 127 -7.57 -13.98 6.14
CA VAL A 127 -8.75 -13.20 5.71
C VAL A 127 -9.97 -14.06 5.30
N LYS A 128 -9.80 -15.37 5.13
CA LYS A 128 -10.88 -16.32 4.86
C LYS A 128 -11.42 -16.99 6.13
N GLY A 129 -10.95 -16.57 7.32
CA GLY A 129 -11.36 -17.14 8.60
C GLY A 129 -10.71 -18.49 8.93
N GLN A 130 -9.72 -18.95 8.17
CA GLN A 130 -9.01 -20.19 8.46
C GLN A 130 -7.88 -19.91 9.45
N ALA A 131 -7.67 -20.81 10.42
CA ALA A 131 -6.56 -20.69 11.36
C ALA A 131 -5.21 -20.65 10.64
N ILE A 132 -4.29 -19.79 11.09
CA ILE A 132 -2.90 -19.79 10.62
C ILE A 132 -2.10 -20.93 11.26
N SER A 133 -0.88 -21.17 10.77
CA SER A 133 0.01 -22.20 11.33
C SER A 133 0.33 -21.97 12.80
N LEU A 134 0.77 -23.01 13.51
CA LEU A 134 1.16 -22.91 14.91
C LEU A 134 2.28 -21.89 15.12
N GLU A 135 3.25 -21.85 14.21
CA GLU A 135 4.36 -20.88 14.22
C GLU A 135 3.85 -19.46 14.03
N GLY A 136 2.91 -19.26 13.11
CA GLY A 136 2.27 -17.96 12.88
C GLY A 136 1.49 -17.47 14.09
N LYS A 137 0.74 -18.37 14.76
CA LYS A 137 0.02 -18.05 16.00
C LYS A 137 0.99 -17.58 17.07
N LYS A 138 2.06 -18.35 17.33
CA LYS A 138 3.10 -17.97 18.32
C LYS A 138 3.74 -16.62 18.00
N ALA A 139 4.03 -16.35 16.72
CA ALA A 139 4.60 -15.09 16.29
C ALA A 139 3.64 -13.90 16.50
N HIS A 140 2.36 -14.06 16.16
CA HIS A 140 1.36 -13.02 16.38
C HIS A 140 1.01 -12.84 17.86
N GLU A 141 0.97 -13.91 18.65
CA GLU A 141 0.81 -13.85 20.10
C GLU A 141 1.98 -13.11 20.75
N ALA A 142 3.23 -13.37 20.32
CA ALA A 142 4.40 -12.62 20.77
C ALA A 142 4.30 -11.14 20.40
N TRP A 143 3.89 -10.83 19.16
CA TRP A 143 3.68 -9.47 18.69
C TRP A 143 2.58 -8.72 19.48
N LEU A 144 1.48 -9.42 19.80
CA LEU A 144 0.39 -8.89 20.64
C LEU A 144 0.81 -8.74 22.10
N GLY A 145 1.62 -9.68 22.60
CA GLY A 145 2.05 -9.82 24.00
C GLY A 145 3.32 -9.05 24.39
N LYS A 146 4.00 -8.41 23.42
CA LYS A 146 5.25 -7.63 23.60
C LYS A 146 6.43 -8.45 24.13
N ASP A 147 7.14 -9.11 23.24
CA ASP A 147 8.42 -9.81 23.45
C ASP A 147 9.65 -8.89 23.59
N GLY A 148 9.48 -7.58 23.84
CA GLY A 148 10.57 -6.66 24.18
C GLY A 148 11.55 -6.32 23.04
N ASN A 149 11.52 -7.03 21.91
CA ASN A 149 12.22 -6.65 20.69
C ASN A 149 11.41 -5.58 19.95
N GLY A 150 12.01 -4.41 19.72
CA GLY A 150 11.36 -3.23 19.16
C GLY A 150 10.37 -3.55 18.04
N ARG A 151 9.10 -3.15 18.24
CA ARG A 151 7.94 -3.37 17.37
C ARG A 151 8.32 -3.40 15.88
N ARG A 152 8.48 -4.59 15.30
CA ARG A 152 8.48 -4.72 13.83
C ARG A 152 7.05 -4.52 13.35
N SER A 153 6.86 -3.66 12.34
CA SER A 153 5.57 -3.49 11.67
C SER A 153 5.15 -4.80 10.98
N CYS A 154 3.89 -4.92 10.60
CA CYS A 154 3.39 -6.06 9.81
C CYS A 154 4.27 -6.26 8.56
N ALA A 155 4.54 -5.19 7.81
CA ALA A 155 5.44 -5.21 6.65
C ALA A 155 6.91 -5.48 7.00
N GLY A 156 7.30 -5.32 8.27
CA GLY A 156 8.62 -5.62 8.80
C GLY A 156 8.87 -7.10 9.08
N CYS A 157 7.83 -7.95 9.04
CA CYS A 157 7.94 -9.41 9.08
C CYS A 157 7.37 -10.06 7.80
N HIS A 158 6.24 -9.55 7.28
CA HIS A 158 5.60 -10.02 6.06
C HIS A 158 6.22 -9.38 4.81
N PHE A 159 7.41 -9.84 4.47
CA PHE A 159 8.11 -9.39 3.27
C PHE A 159 7.46 -9.93 2.00
N ASN A 160 7.64 -9.20 0.89
CA ASN A 160 7.26 -9.62 -0.45
C ASN A 160 5.81 -10.11 -0.59
N MET A 161 4.92 -9.56 0.24
CA MET A 161 3.50 -9.94 0.30
C MET A 161 2.69 -9.51 -0.93
N ALA A 162 3.17 -8.48 -1.64
CA ALA A 162 2.51 -7.87 -2.80
C ALA A 162 3.49 -7.62 -3.96
N HIS A 163 4.75 -7.30 -3.65
CA HIS A 163 5.77 -6.94 -4.62
C HIS A 163 6.99 -7.83 -4.41
N LEU A 164 7.36 -8.63 -5.43
CA LEU A 164 8.44 -9.62 -5.34
C LEU A 164 9.50 -9.33 -6.42
N PRO A 165 10.61 -8.68 -6.04
CA PRO A 165 11.71 -8.42 -6.97
C PRO A 165 12.45 -9.72 -7.31
N THR A 166 13.05 -9.73 -8.50
CA THR A 166 13.79 -10.88 -9.05
C THR A 166 14.80 -11.46 -8.08
N PHE A 167 15.58 -10.60 -7.40
CA PHE A 167 16.62 -11.04 -6.49
C PHE A 167 16.14 -11.78 -5.24
N ASP A 168 14.88 -11.62 -4.85
CA ASP A 168 14.28 -12.31 -3.70
C ASP A 168 13.53 -13.58 -4.11
N ARG A 169 13.35 -13.84 -5.42
CA ARG A 169 12.68 -15.05 -5.92
C ARG A 169 13.43 -16.34 -5.58
N ARG A 170 14.74 -16.24 -5.29
CA ARG A 170 15.60 -17.37 -4.88
C ARG A 170 15.24 -17.99 -3.53
N TYR A 171 14.48 -17.28 -2.69
CA TYR A 171 14.18 -17.77 -1.34
C TYR A 171 12.98 -18.73 -1.35
N ASN A 172 13.12 -19.88 -0.68
CA ASN A 172 12.08 -20.93 -0.66
C ASN A 172 10.71 -20.44 -0.19
N TYR A 173 10.65 -19.51 0.77
CA TYR A 173 9.40 -18.95 1.25
C TYR A 173 8.68 -18.06 0.20
N ASN A 174 9.40 -17.61 -0.84
CA ASN A 174 8.82 -16.88 -1.98
C ASN A 174 8.48 -17.80 -3.16
N ALA A 175 8.79 -19.10 -3.11
CA ALA A 175 8.69 -20.00 -4.27
C ALA A 175 7.28 -20.02 -4.88
N GLN A 176 6.23 -20.04 -4.06
CA GLN A 176 4.84 -20.03 -4.53
C GLN A 176 4.44 -18.73 -5.23
N PHE A 177 5.00 -17.59 -4.81
CA PHE A 177 4.76 -16.31 -5.47
C PHE A 177 5.63 -16.19 -6.72
N ALA A 178 6.92 -16.55 -6.64
CA ALA A 178 7.84 -16.56 -7.76
C ALA A 178 7.33 -17.42 -8.93
N ALA A 179 6.75 -18.60 -8.64
CA ALA A 179 6.19 -19.49 -9.67
C ALA A 179 4.99 -18.90 -10.45
N LYS A 180 4.36 -17.84 -9.93
CA LYS A 180 3.27 -17.12 -10.61
C LYS A 180 3.77 -15.96 -11.46
N LEU A 181 5.02 -15.56 -11.29
CA LEU A 181 5.64 -14.48 -12.04
C LEU A 181 6.39 -15.06 -13.25
N PRO A 182 6.41 -14.34 -14.39
CA PRO A 182 7.22 -14.74 -15.54
C PRO A 182 8.71 -14.75 -15.17
N VAL A 183 9.46 -15.68 -15.77
CA VAL A 183 10.89 -15.93 -15.51
C VAL A 183 11.74 -14.72 -15.89
N GLU A 184 11.34 -13.99 -16.94
CA GLU A 184 11.92 -12.72 -17.41
C GLU A 184 10.80 -11.78 -17.87
N GLY A 185 11.02 -10.46 -17.80
CA GLY A 185 10.24 -9.49 -18.57
C GLY A 185 8.89 -9.03 -17.98
N GLY A 186 8.83 -8.74 -16.69
CA GLY A 186 7.79 -7.83 -16.21
C GLY A 186 8.03 -6.42 -16.77
N PRO A 187 7.02 -5.54 -16.86
CA PRO A 187 7.22 -4.14 -17.24
C PRO A 187 8.38 -3.52 -16.45
N GLY A 188 9.36 -2.90 -17.14
CA GLY A 188 10.52 -2.26 -16.52
C GLY A 188 11.73 -3.15 -16.17
N GLU A 189 11.86 -4.35 -16.75
CA GLU A 189 13.12 -5.12 -16.78
C GLU A 189 13.95 -4.60 -17.96
N ARG A 190 14.66 -3.49 -17.74
CA ARG A 190 15.82 -3.13 -18.56
C ARG A 190 17.07 -3.38 -17.73
#